data_AF-A0A2T1GM12-F1
#
_entry.id   AF-A0A2T1GM12-F1
#
_cell.length_a   1.000
_cell.length_b   1.000
_cell.length_c   1.000
_cell.angle_alpha   90.00
_cell.angle_beta   90.00
_cell.angle_gamma   90.00
#
_symmetry.space_group_name_H-M   'P 1'
#
loop_
_entity.id
_entity.type
_entity.pdbx_description
1 polymer ?
#
loop_
_entity_poly.entity_id
_entity_poly.type
_entity_poly.pdbx_seq_one_letter_code
_entity_poly.pdbx_strand_id
1 'polypeptide(L)' 'MTQQPNFQTMPRKELRSYVLSHRDDEDALRIYMDRLKSEPGIDRHQGGVTADDLARLDRLVQQSITKTGEIS' A
#
# COMPACT_ATOMS: atom_id res chain seq x y z
N MET A 1 -25.37 23.20 -2.94
CA MET A 1 -23.94 23.53 -3.10
C MET A 1 -23.17 22.68 -2.09
N THR A 2 -22.60 21.57 -2.52
CA THR A 2 -21.77 20.72 -1.65
C THR A 2 -20.41 21.37 -1.54
N GLN A 3 -20.14 22.05 -0.41
CA GLN A 3 -18.81 22.58 -0.10
C GLN A 3 -17.86 21.39 0.07
N GLN A 4 -16.90 21.25 -0.84
CA GLN A 4 -15.83 20.27 -0.67
C GLN A 4 -14.95 20.70 0.52
N PRO A 5 -14.65 19.80 1.47
CA PRO A 5 -13.77 20.11 2.58
C PRO A 5 -12.33 20.35 2.11
N ASN A 6 -11.62 21.25 2.77
CA ASN A 6 -10.21 21.52 2.47
C ASN A 6 -9.31 20.38 2.99
N PHE A 7 -9.04 19.39 2.12
CA PHE A 7 -8.20 18.23 2.44
C PHE A 7 -6.76 18.60 2.80
N GLN A 8 -6.25 19.74 2.34
CA GLN A 8 -4.91 20.24 2.65
C GLN A 8 -4.76 20.67 4.11
N THR A 9 -5.82 21.15 4.74
CA THR A 9 -5.80 21.66 6.13
C THR A 9 -6.29 20.64 7.14
N MET A 10 -7.06 19.63 6.70
CA MET A 10 -7.59 18.56 7.54
C MET A 10 -6.46 17.67 8.11
N PRO A 11 -6.49 17.16 9.34
CA PRO A 11 -5.47 16.23 9.85
C PRO A 11 -5.52 14.88 9.13
N ARG A 12 -4.36 14.18 9.05
CA ARG A 12 -4.24 12.91 8.30
C ARG A 12 -5.25 11.83 8.74
N LYS A 13 -5.60 11.78 10.03
CA LYS A 13 -6.60 10.83 10.56
C LYS A 13 -8.00 11.09 10.00
N GLU A 14 -8.42 12.36 9.94
CA GLU A 14 -9.72 12.72 9.35
C GLU A 14 -9.72 12.52 7.84
N LEU A 15 -8.64 12.92 7.15
CA LEU A 15 -8.51 12.69 5.71
C LEU A 15 -8.59 11.19 5.37
N ARG A 16 -7.97 10.32 6.17
CA ARG A 16 -8.07 8.86 6.02
C ARG A 16 -9.52 8.39 6.16
N SER A 17 -10.22 8.82 7.20
CA SER A 17 -11.63 8.44 7.41
C SER A 17 -12.51 8.93 6.26
N TYR A 18 -12.27 10.12 5.75
CA TYR A 18 -13.01 10.68 4.62
C TYR A 18 -12.80 9.85 3.35
N VAL A 19 -11.54 9.58 2.96
CA VAL A 19 -11.17 8.77 1.79
C VAL A 19 -11.75 7.35 1.87
N LEU A 20 -11.80 6.77 3.07
CA LEU A 20 -12.39 5.44 3.26
C LEU A 20 -13.90 5.41 3.03
N SER A 21 -14.60 6.50 3.38
CA SER A 21 -16.04 6.66 3.13
C SER A 21 -16.35 7.17 1.72
N HIS A 22 -15.41 7.86 1.07
CA HIS A 22 -15.56 8.50 -0.24
C HIS A 22 -14.48 7.96 -1.17
N ARG A 23 -14.51 6.66 -1.45
CA ARG A 23 -13.48 5.98 -2.25
C ARG A 23 -13.46 6.42 -3.72
N ASP A 24 -14.55 7.03 -4.20
CA ASP A 24 -14.69 7.59 -5.54
C ASP A 24 -14.07 8.99 -5.67
N ASP A 25 -13.75 9.64 -4.54
CA ASP A 25 -13.22 11.00 -4.50
C ASP A 25 -11.69 10.97 -4.75
N GLU A 26 -11.33 10.98 -6.04
CA GLU A 26 -9.93 10.87 -6.51
C GLU A 26 -9.03 11.99 -5.96
N ASP A 27 -9.57 13.20 -5.77
CA ASP A 27 -8.81 14.32 -5.21
C ASP A 27 -8.46 14.09 -3.73
N ALA A 28 -9.41 13.58 -2.94
CA ALA A 28 -9.16 13.21 -1.55
C ALA A 28 -8.09 12.10 -1.45
N LEU A 29 -8.17 11.09 -2.33
CA LEU A 29 -7.20 10.00 -2.39
C LEU A 29 -5.80 10.52 -2.78
N ARG A 30 -5.71 11.38 -3.79
CA ARG A 30 -4.45 11.93 -4.29
C ARG A 30 -3.75 12.77 -3.23
N ILE A 31 -4.48 13.63 -2.51
CA ILE A 31 -3.95 14.44 -1.41
C ILE A 31 -3.48 13.56 -0.24
N TYR A 32 -4.22 12.50 0.07
CA TYR A 32 -3.82 11.54 1.10
C TYR A 32 -2.50 10.83 0.75
N MET A 33 -2.37 10.38 -0.51
CA MET A 33 -1.15 9.75 -1.02
C MET A 33 0.03 10.72 -1.06
N ASP A 34 -0.18 11.96 -1.49
CA ASP A 34 0.84 13.00 -1.51
C ASP A 34 1.38 13.31 -0.11
N ARG A 35 0.50 13.43 0.89
CA ARG A 35 0.92 13.57 2.29
C ARG A 35 1.70 12.37 2.80
N LEU A 36 1.24 11.16 2.48
CA LEU A 36 2.00 9.94 2.76
C LEU A 36 3.37 9.96 2.08
N LYS A 37 3.47 10.61 0.91
CA LYS A 37 4.70 10.83 0.15
C LYS A 37 5.62 11.91 0.73
N SER A 38 5.06 12.90 1.42
CA SER A 38 5.82 14.01 1.98
C SER A 38 6.21 13.83 3.46
N GLU A 39 5.57 12.91 4.21
CA GLU A 39 5.84 12.70 5.63
C GLU A 39 7.19 11.97 5.84
N PRO A 40 8.21 12.63 6.44
CA PRO A 40 9.51 12.02 6.70
C PRO A 40 9.38 11.01 7.86
N GLY A 41 9.89 9.79 7.68
CA GLY A 41 9.79 8.70 8.66
C GLY A 41 8.77 7.61 8.32
N ILE A 42 8.01 7.76 7.22
CA ILE A 42 7.37 6.60 6.59
C ILE A 42 8.49 5.84 5.87
N ASP A 43 8.95 4.73 6.47
CA ASP A 43 9.77 3.75 5.75
C ASP A 43 8.88 3.15 4.65
N ARG A 44 8.91 3.81 3.49
CA ARG A 44 8.32 3.25 2.29
C ARG A 44 9.29 2.19 1.84
N HIS A 45 9.04 0.96 2.28
CA HIS A 45 9.32 -0.17 1.42
C HIS A 45 8.62 0.16 0.10
N GLN A 46 9.40 0.61 -0.90
CA GLN A 46 8.97 0.65 -2.29
C GLN A 46 8.72 -0.80 -2.67
N GLY A 47 7.55 -1.30 -2.28
CA GLY A 47 7.11 -2.67 -2.47
C GLY A 47 6.72 -2.89 -3.92
N GLY A 48 7.68 -2.76 -4.82
CA GLY A 48 7.83 -3.83 -5.79
C GLY A 48 8.34 -5.03 -5.02
N VAL A 49 7.80 -6.22 -5.28
CA VAL A 49 8.55 -7.45 -5.02
C VAL A 49 9.92 -7.22 -5.62
N THR A 50 10.94 -7.06 -4.78
CA THR A 50 12.30 -6.91 -5.31
C THR A 50 12.63 -8.19 -6.08
N ALA A 51 13.55 -8.13 -7.02
CA ALA A 51 14.01 -9.36 -7.69
C ALA A 51 14.47 -10.42 -6.66
N ASP A 52 14.95 -9.97 -5.51
CA ASP A 52 15.29 -10.81 -4.36
C ASP A 52 14.06 -11.46 -3.70
N ASP A 53 13.00 -10.69 -3.42
CA ASP A 53 11.73 -11.24 -2.93
C ASP A 53 11.12 -12.24 -3.91
N LEU A 54 11.20 -11.98 -5.22
CA LEU A 54 10.70 -12.90 -6.24
C LEU A 54 11.53 -14.18 -6.29
N ALA A 55 12.86 -14.07 -6.21
CA ALA A 55 13.76 -15.22 -6.15
C ALA A 55 13.55 -16.04 -4.86
N ARG A 56 13.23 -15.39 -3.75
CA ARG A 56 12.86 -16.06 -2.50
C ARG A 56 11.55 -16.83 -2.65
N LEU A 57 10.55 -16.24 -3.29
CA LEU A 57 9.28 -16.90 -3.57
C LEU A 57 9.47 -18.12 -4.50
N ASP A 58 10.26 -17.99 -5.56
CA ASP A 58 10.59 -19.12 -6.46
C ASP A 58 11.23 -20.30 -5.70
N ARG A 59 12.20 -20.00 -4.82
CA ARG A 59 12.82 -21.04 -3.98
C ARG A 59 11.82 -21.74 -3.07
N LEU A 60 10.89 -21.00 -2.47
CA LEU A 60 9.87 -21.58 -1.58
C LEU A 60 8.93 -22.52 -2.37
N VAL A 61 8.57 -22.12 -3.59
CA VAL A 61 7.77 -22.96 -4.49
C VAL A 61 8.56 -24.23 -4.84
N GLN A 62 9.82 -24.12 -5.27
CA GLN A 62 10.64 -25.29 -5.60
C GLN A 62 10.85 -26.25 -4.42
N GLN A 63 11.09 -25.74 -3.21
CA GLN A 63 11.23 -26.55 -2.00
C GLN A 63 9.95 -27.32 -1.66
N SER A 64 8.79 -26.71 -1.90
CA SER A 64 7.49 -27.34 -1.65
C SER A 64 7.21 -28.48 -2.63
N ILE A 65 7.60 -28.31 -3.89
CA ILE A 65 7.42 -29.31 -4.95
C ILE A 65 8.38 -30.49 -4.75
N THR A 66 9.65 -30.23 -4.41
CA THR A 66 10.65 -31.30 -4.21
C THR A 66 10.43 -32.09 -2.94
N LYS A 67 10.06 -31.44 -1.84
CA LYS A 67 9.82 -32.12 -0.56
C LYS A 67 8.56 -32.98 -0.54
N THR A 68 7.61 -32.73 -1.45
CA THR A 68 6.41 -33.56 -1.60
C THR A 68 6.69 -34.86 -2.38
N GLY A 69 7.85 -34.98 -3.06
CA GLY A 69 8.23 -36.17 -3.82
C GLY A 69 9.00 -37.26 -3.04
N GLU A 70 9.40 -37.01 -1.79
CA GLU A 70 10.15 -37.97 -0.96
C GLU A 70 9.28 -38.74 0.06
N ILE A 71 7.95 -38.66 -0.06
CA ILE A 71 7.01 -39.50 0.68
C ILE A 71 6.27 -40.43 -0.30
N SER A 72 7.00 -41.34 -0.95
CA SER A 72 6.43 -42.47 -1.70
C SER A 72 7.41 -43.64 -1.72
#